data_AF-A0A6J6XH22-F1
#
_entry.id   AF-A0A6J6XH22-F1
#
_cell.length_a   1.000
_cell.length_b   1.000
_cell.length_c   1.000
_cell.angle_alpha   90.00
_cell.angle_beta   90.00
_cell.angle_gamma   90.00
#
_symmetry.space_group_name_H-M   'P 1'
#
loop_
_entity.id
_entity.type
_entity.pdbx_description
1 polymer ?
#
loop_
_entity_poly.entity_id
_entity_poly.type
_entity_poly.pdbx_seq_one_letter_code
_entity_poly.pdbx_strand_id
1 'polypeptide(L)'
;MWPFLVIVVLLAINGFFVALEFALVGSRRSRLEPLAESGDRSAIRALAAMKELSIQLAGAQLGITVASLVLGLVGEPAVAHLLASLAQHVSWIPHTWIHPIAAVLGLLIIVFAHMVLGEMVPKNLTLTHPESVLKIVSRPNRLYLLVARPLVIILNWMGNLGVRLCGVEPRDELSESHTAEELAVLVSVSKEEGAITDFSAELLAGVLEFAGRTVASVMVDRPNVAAVSIGATPRELEEAVRTLGHTRLLVVGDGGIDDPRGFIHAKDLLSVSEMDLDETFSPLMMRRALRVPREQHLKELLLDMRTSRVHFALVANDDESTAGIVTLDDILEELVGDVADELEPRDSPTAE
;
A
#
# COMPACT_ATOMS: atom_id res chain seq x y z
N MET A 1 -39.03 28.62 -25.49
CA MET A 1 -38.23 28.77 -24.25
C MET A 1 -37.93 27.42 -23.58
N TRP A 2 -38.92 26.54 -23.40
CA TRP A 2 -38.73 25.17 -22.86
C TRP A 2 -37.53 24.39 -23.44
N PRO A 3 -37.30 24.29 -24.77
CA PRO A 3 -36.18 23.51 -25.30
C PRO A 3 -34.80 24.07 -24.90
N PHE A 4 -34.66 25.39 -24.74
CA PHE A 4 -33.41 26.01 -24.30
C PHE A 4 -33.12 25.72 -22.82
N LEU A 5 -34.16 25.63 -21.98
CA LEU A 5 -34.00 25.17 -20.60
C LEU A 5 -33.52 23.71 -20.56
N VAL A 6 -34.09 22.84 -21.41
CA VAL A 6 -33.64 21.44 -21.52
C VAL A 6 -32.18 21.35 -21.96
N ILE A 7 -31.75 22.17 -22.94
CA ILE A 7 -30.34 22.25 -23.37
C ILE A 7 -29.43 22.60 -22.19
N VAL A 8 -29.76 23.65 -21.42
CA VAL A 8 -28.95 24.09 -20.28
C VAL A 8 -28.86 23.00 -19.21
N VAL A 9 -29.98 22.31 -18.92
CA VAL A 9 -30.01 21.20 -17.97
C VAL A 9 -29.17 20.02 -18.46
N LEU A 10 -29.26 19.66 -19.74
CA LEU A 10 -28.47 18.56 -20.32
C LEU A 10 -26.98 18.87 -20.34
N LEU A 11 -26.58 20.12 -20.64
CA LEU A 11 -25.20 20.57 -20.52
C LEU A 11 -24.68 20.45 -19.09
N ALA A 12 -25.48 20.86 -18.10
CA ALA A 12 -25.10 20.73 -16.69
C ALA A 12 -24.99 19.26 -16.24
N ILE A 13 -25.90 18.38 -16.71
CA ILE A 13 -25.84 16.94 -16.44
C ILE A 13 -24.58 16.33 -17.08
N ASN A 14 -24.26 16.69 -18.33
CA ASN A 14 -23.04 16.24 -19.00
C ASN A 14 -21.80 16.69 -18.23
N GLY A 15 -21.74 17.97 -17.87
CA GLY A 15 -20.65 18.53 -17.07
C GLY A 15 -20.50 17.91 -15.69
N PHE A 16 -21.60 17.48 -15.06
CA PHE A 16 -21.56 16.71 -13.83
C PHE A 16 -20.83 15.36 -14.01
N PHE A 17 -21.13 14.62 -15.08
CA PHE A 17 -20.48 13.33 -15.33
C PHE A 17 -19.01 13.50 -15.74
N VAL A 18 -18.68 14.52 -16.54
CA VAL A 18 -17.29 14.89 -16.84
C VAL A 18 -16.53 15.24 -15.55
N ALA A 19 -17.13 16.06 -14.68
CA ALA A 19 -16.52 16.40 -13.39
C ALA A 19 -16.32 15.15 -12.52
N LEU A 20 -17.26 14.20 -12.51
CA LEU A 20 -17.11 12.95 -11.79
C LEU A 20 -15.94 12.11 -12.32
N GLU A 21 -15.86 11.92 -13.64
CA GLU A 21 -14.81 11.15 -14.31
C GLU A 21 -13.42 11.73 -13.99
N PHE A 22 -13.22 13.02 -14.25
CA PHE A 22 -11.93 13.66 -14.01
C PHE A 22 -11.60 13.82 -12.53
N ALA A 23 -12.60 13.90 -11.65
CA ALA A 23 -12.35 13.91 -10.21
C ALA A 23 -11.92 12.53 -9.72
N LEU A 24 -12.48 11.45 -10.26
CA LEU A 24 -12.06 10.08 -9.94
C LEU A 24 -10.63 9.79 -10.39
N VAL A 25 -10.30 10.17 -11.62
CA VAL A 25 -8.94 9.99 -12.20
C VAL A 25 -7.92 10.91 -11.53
N GLY A 26 -8.30 12.15 -11.21
CA GLY A 26 -7.38 13.15 -10.67
C GLY A 26 -7.18 13.11 -9.15
N SER A 27 -8.05 12.42 -8.40
CA SER A 27 -7.97 12.40 -6.93
C SER A 27 -6.94 11.41 -6.41
N ARG A 28 -6.23 11.78 -5.35
CA ARG A 28 -5.30 10.88 -4.65
C ARG A 28 -5.89 10.33 -3.36
N ARG A 29 -5.79 9.00 -3.15
CA ARG A 29 -6.29 8.32 -1.94
C ARG A 29 -5.66 8.86 -0.65
N SER A 30 -4.34 9.04 -0.65
CA SER A 30 -3.55 9.55 0.49
C SER A 30 -4.00 10.92 1.02
N ARG A 31 -4.70 11.72 0.20
CA ARG A 31 -5.28 13.00 0.62
C ARG A 31 -6.70 12.87 1.20
N LEU A 32 -7.44 11.85 0.80
CA LEU A 32 -8.82 11.61 1.23
C LEU A 32 -8.91 10.71 2.47
N GLU A 33 -7.95 9.80 2.66
CA GLU A 33 -7.88 8.88 3.82
C GLU A 33 -7.86 9.61 5.18
N PRO A 34 -6.99 10.61 5.42
CA PRO A 34 -6.98 11.34 6.69
C PRO A 34 -8.30 12.09 6.97
N LEU A 35 -8.96 12.58 5.91
CA LEU A 35 -10.25 13.25 6.02
C LEU A 35 -11.36 12.25 6.36
N ALA A 36 -11.30 11.03 5.83
CA ALA A 36 -12.26 9.98 6.15
C ALA A 36 -12.08 9.46 7.58
N GLU A 37 -10.84 9.30 8.05
CA GLU A 37 -10.51 8.89 9.43
C GLU A 37 -10.96 9.94 10.46
N SER A 38 -10.86 11.22 10.13
CA SER A 38 -11.41 12.31 10.95
C SER A 38 -12.95 12.42 10.91
N GLY A 39 -13.64 11.50 10.21
CA GLY A 39 -15.09 11.38 10.22
C GLY A 39 -15.83 12.14 9.10
N ASP A 40 -15.13 12.67 8.09
CA ASP A 40 -15.76 13.35 6.97
C ASP A 40 -16.54 12.35 6.09
N ARG A 41 -17.88 12.39 6.21
CA ARG A 41 -18.78 11.52 5.44
C ARG A 41 -18.66 11.67 3.93
N SER A 42 -18.23 12.82 3.42
CA SER A 42 -18.04 13.04 1.99
C SER A 42 -16.72 12.43 1.52
N ALA A 43 -15.67 12.49 2.35
CA ALA A 43 -14.40 11.80 2.07
C ALA A 43 -14.58 10.27 2.07
N ILE A 44 -15.34 9.73 3.02
CA ILE A 44 -15.69 8.29 3.06
C ILE A 44 -16.38 7.84 1.76
N ARG A 45 -17.31 8.65 1.24
CA ARG A 45 -18.00 8.33 -0.03
C ARG A 45 -17.08 8.47 -1.24
N ALA A 46 -16.23 9.47 -1.27
CA ALA A 46 -15.24 9.65 -2.32
C ALA A 46 -14.30 8.44 -2.38
N LEU A 47 -13.77 7.99 -1.24
CA LEU A 47 -12.96 6.77 -1.17
C LEU A 47 -13.74 5.52 -1.61
N ALA A 48 -14.99 5.38 -1.19
CA ALA A 48 -15.83 4.27 -1.63
C ALA A 48 -16.05 4.26 -3.15
N ALA A 49 -16.16 5.43 -3.79
CA ALA A 49 -16.20 5.53 -5.24
C ALA A 49 -14.87 5.11 -5.87
N MET A 50 -13.73 5.60 -5.36
CA MET A 50 -12.40 5.20 -5.83
C MET A 50 -12.08 3.71 -5.65
N LYS A 51 -12.83 2.99 -4.81
CA LYS A 51 -12.71 1.53 -4.67
C LYS A 51 -13.38 0.74 -5.79
N GLU A 52 -14.30 1.31 -6.54
CA GLU A 52 -14.96 0.65 -7.68
C GLU A 52 -14.67 1.45 -8.97
N LEU A 53 -13.43 1.90 -9.17
CA LEU A 53 -13.06 2.90 -10.18
C LEU A 53 -13.54 2.51 -11.59
N SER A 54 -13.31 1.27 -12.03
CA SER A 54 -13.78 0.74 -13.32
C SER A 54 -15.29 0.89 -13.52
N ILE A 55 -16.09 0.52 -12.51
CA ILE A 55 -17.56 0.66 -12.54
C ILE A 55 -17.97 2.13 -12.53
N GLN A 56 -17.29 2.95 -11.75
CA GLN A 56 -17.58 4.39 -11.67
C GLN A 56 -17.31 5.11 -12.99
N LEU A 57 -16.17 4.81 -13.64
CA LEU A 57 -15.80 5.36 -14.94
C LEU A 57 -16.78 4.89 -16.02
N ALA A 58 -17.11 3.61 -16.08
CA ALA A 58 -18.13 3.10 -16.99
C ALA A 58 -19.50 3.77 -16.75
N GLY A 59 -19.86 4.02 -15.50
CA GLY A 59 -21.06 4.76 -15.12
C GLY A 59 -21.05 6.22 -15.57
N ALA A 60 -19.93 6.93 -15.40
CA ALA A 60 -19.77 8.30 -15.87
C ALA A 60 -19.86 8.36 -17.41
N GLN A 61 -19.15 7.48 -18.12
CA GLN A 61 -19.15 7.37 -19.57
C GLN A 61 -20.56 7.16 -20.15
N LEU A 62 -21.35 6.29 -19.51
CA LEU A 62 -22.74 6.07 -19.86
C LEU A 62 -23.55 7.37 -19.73
N GLY A 63 -23.38 8.08 -18.61
CA GLY A 63 -24.05 9.35 -18.34
C GLY A 63 -23.70 10.43 -19.37
N ILE A 64 -22.41 10.57 -19.70
CA ILE A 64 -21.92 11.48 -20.74
C ILE A 64 -22.58 11.15 -22.08
N THR A 65 -22.54 9.87 -22.48
CA THR A 65 -23.08 9.41 -23.77
C THR A 65 -24.58 9.69 -23.90
N VAL A 66 -25.36 9.32 -22.88
CA VAL A 66 -26.82 9.55 -22.88
C VAL A 66 -27.13 11.05 -22.90
N ALA A 67 -26.46 11.85 -22.08
CA ALA A 67 -26.67 13.29 -22.05
C ALA A 67 -26.30 13.95 -23.38
N SER A 68 -25.18 13.57 -23.99
CA SER A 68 -24.73 14.09 -25.28
C SER A 68 -25.67 13.71 -26.43
N LEU A 69 -26.16 12.48 -26.47
CA LEU A 69 -27.11 12.02 -27.49
C LEU A 69 -28.44 12.78 -27.38
N VAL A 70 -29.00 12.88 -26.17
CA VAL A 70 -30.26 13.61 -25.95
C VAL A 70 -30.07 15.10 -26.24
N LEU A 71 -28.92 15.68 -25.88
CA LEU A 71 -28.58 17.06 -26.20
C LEU A 71 -28.49 17.29 -27.71
N GLY A 72 -27.91 16.37 -28.47
CA GLY A 72 -27.92 16.44 -29.94
C GLY A 72 -29.33 16.38 -30.51
N LEU A 73 -30.14 15.42 -30.05
CA LEU A 73 -31.52 15.20 -30.54
C LEU A 73 -32.47 16.37 -30.24
N VAL A 74 -32.30 17.05 -29.10
CA VAL A 74 -33.18 18.16 -28.69
C VAL A 74 -32.58 19.52 -29.04
N GLY A 75 -31.26 19.64 -28.94
CA GLY A 75 -30.53 20.89 -29.09
C GLY A 75 -30.46 21.36 -30.53
N GLU A 76 -30.10 20.48 -31.46
CA GLU A 76 -29.96 20.85 -32.88
C GLU A 76 -31.28 21.38 -33.45
N PRO A 77 -32.44 20.70 -33.32
CA PRO A 77 -33.69 21.19 -33.87
C PRO A 77 -34.14 22.52 -33.24
N ALA A 78 -33.86 22.73 -31.95
CA ALA A 78 -34.24 23.93 -31.23
C ALA A 78 -33.45 25.16 -31.70
N VAL A 79 -32.14 25.01 -31.89
CA VAL A 79 -31.29 26.09 -32.41
C VAL A 79 -31.53 26.31 -33.89
N ALA A 80 -31.67 25.24 -34.68
CA ALA A 80 -31.97 25.33 -36.10
C ALA A 80 -33.30 26.06 -36.38
N HIS A 81 -34.36 25.79 -35.62
CA HIS A 81 -35.63 26.54 -35.76
C HIS A 81 -35.48 28.02 -35.43
N LEU A 82 -34.72 28.35 -34.38
CA LEU A 82 -34.46 29.74 -34.02
C LEU A 82 -33.69 30.47 -35.13
N LEU A 83 -32.63 29.85 -35.64
CA LEU A 83 -31.83 30.40 -36.73
C LEU A 83 -32.64 30.54 -38.03
N ALA A 84 -33.46 29.54 -38.38
CA ALA A 84 -34.31 29.59 -39.56
C ALA A 84 -35.35 30.72 -39.47
N SER A 85 -35.98 30.91 -38.30
CA SER A 85 -36.94 31.99 -38.06
C SER A 85 -36.29 33.38 -38.16
N LEU A 86 -35.06 33.53 -37.68
CA LEU A 86 -34.29 34.77 -37.83
C LEU A 86 -33.89 35.01 -39.29
N ALA A 87 -33.48 33.96 -40.01
CA ALA A 87 -33.06 34.03 -41.40
C ALA A 87 -34.20 34.36 -42.39
N GLN A 88 -35.46 34.10 -42.03
CA GLN A 88 -36.62 34.51 -42.84
C GLN A 88 -36.75 36.03 -43.03
N HIS A 89 -36.17 36.83 -42.14
CA HIS A 89 -36.17 38.30 -42.22
C HIS A 89 -35.05 38.84 -43.11
N VAL A 90 -34.26 37.96 -43.72
CA VAL A 90 -33.02 38.28 -44.43
C VAL A 90 -33.23 38.09 -45.93
N SER A 91 -33.28 39.20 -46.67
CA SER A 91 -33.72 39.23 -48.08
C SER A 91 -32.77 38.61 -49.11
N TRP A 92 -31.52 38.31 -48.74
CA TRP A 92 -30.48 37.81 -49.66
C TRP A 92 -30.30 36.29 -49.64
N ILE A 93 -31.06 35.56 -48.81
CA ILE A 93 -30.96 34.10 -48.69
C ILE A 93 -32.14 33.44 -49.42
N PRO A 94 -31.89 32.58 -50.44
CA PRO A 94 -32.97 31.82 -51.08
C PRO A 94 -33.63 30.88 -50.08
N HIS A 95 -34.96 30.81 -50.09
CA HIS A 95 -35.74 30.08 -49.07
C HIS A 95 -35.40 28.58 -48.99
N THR A 96 -34.97 27.98 -50.10
CA THR A 96 -34.52 26.58 -50.18
C THR A 96 -33.30 26.29 -49.31
N TRP A 97 -32.41 27.27 -49.11
CA TRP A 97 -31.16 27.10 -48.37
C TRP A 97 -31.28 27.43 -46.87
N ILE A 98 -32.37 28.08 -46.44
CA ILE A 98 -32.54 28.51 -45.04
C ILE A 98 -32.49 27.31 -44.08
N HIS A 99 -33.25 26.24 -44.35
CA HIS A 99 -33.31 25.08 -43.46
C HIS A 99 -31.99 24.30 -43.37
N PRO A 100 -31.32 23.92 -44.49
CA PRO A 100 -30.02 23.26 -44.43
C PRO A 100 -28.94 24.09 -43.72
N ILE A 101 -28.86 25.41 -44.00
CA ILE A 101 -27.88 26.29 -43.36
C ILE A 101 -28.14 26.40 -41.87
N ALA A 102 -29.41 26.58 -41.47
CA ALA A 102 -29.79 26.67 -40.07
C ALA A 102 -29.52 25.36 -39.31
N ALA A 103 -29.72 24.20 -39.94
CA ALA A 103 -29.40 22.90 -39.35
C ALA A 103 -27.89 22.74 -39.12
N VAL A 104 -27.05 23.04 -40.13
CA VAL A 104 -25.59 22.96 -39.99
C VAL A 104 -25.08 23.93 -38.93
N LEU A 105 -25.54 25.18 -38.94
CA LEU A 105 -25.14 26.17 -37.94
C LEU A 105 -25.67 25.80 -36.54
N GLY A 106 -26.89 25.27 -36.44
CA GLY A 106 -27.47 24.80 -35.19
C GLY A 106 -26.66 23.66 -34.58
N LEU A 107 -26.28 22.68 -35.41
CA LEU A 107 -25.41 21.59 -35.01
C LEU A 107 -24.04 22.11 -34.54
N LEU A 108 -23.39 23.01 -35.29
CA LEU A 108 -22.11 23.59 -34.90
C LEU A 108 -22.19 24.33 -33.55
N ILE A 109 -23.25 25.13 -33.34
CA ILE A 109 -23.46 25.85 -32.08
C ILE A 109 -23.65 24.87 -30.92
N ILE A 110 -24.44 23.81 -31.11
CA ILE A 110 -24.68 22.80 -30.06
C ILE A 110 -23.41 22.01 -29.76
N VAL A 111 -22.68 21.57 -30.78
CA VAL A 111 -21.40 20.87 -30.61
C VAL A 111 -20.40 21.77 -29.89
N PHE A 112 -20.30 23.05 -30.28
CA PHE A 112 -19.43 24.01 -29.60
C PHE A 112 -19.85 24.23 -28.14
N ALA A 113 -21.14 24.45 -27.87
CA ALA A 113 -21.65 24.63 -26.52
C ALA A 113 -21.45 23.39 -25.66
N HIS A 114 -21.68 22.20 -26.22
CA HIS A 114 -21.40 20.91 -25.57
C HIS A 114 -19.93 20.75 -25.23
N MET A 115 -19.04 20.91 -26.20
CA MET A 115 -17.60 20.74 -26.00
C MET A 115 -17.05 21.76 -24.99
N VAL A 116 -17.48 23.02 -25.06
CA VAL A 116 -16.96 24.06 -24.16
C VAL A 116 -17.59 23.96 -22.77
N LEU A 117 -18.92 24.01 -22.68
CA LEU A 117 -19.64 24.11 -21.41
C LEU A 117 -19.91 22.76 -20.76
N GLY A 118 -20.17 21.74 -21.56
CA GLY A 118 -20.42 20.38 -21.09
C GLY A 118 -19.13 19.62 -20.75
N GLU A 119 -18.02 19.91 -21.43
CA GLU A 119 -16.80 19.13 -21.27
C GLU A 119 -15.59 19.94 -20.79
N MET A 120 -15.09 20.90 -21.58
CA MET A 120 -13.82 21.59 -21.30
C MET A 120 -13.84 22.38 -19.98
N VAL A 121 -14.90 23.14 -19.73
CA VAL A 121 -15.02 23.95 -18.51
C VAL A 121 -15.09 23.06 -17.25
N PRO A 122 -16.00 22.08 -17.15
CA PRO A 122 -16.06 21.16 -16.00
C PRO A 122 -14.76 20.39 -15.79
N LYS A 123 -14.14 19.89 -16.87
CA LYS A 123 -12.85 19.20 -16.83
C LYS A 123 -11.76 20.07 -16.23
N ASN A 124 -11.56 21.28 -16.77
CA ASN A 124 -10.49 22.16 -16.32
C ASN A 124 -10.69 22.62 -14.88
N LEU A 125 -11.93 22.91 -14.47
CA LEU A 125 -12.24 23.24 -13.07
C LEU A 125 -11.93 22.06 -12.15
N THR A 126 -12.31 20.85 -12.55
CA THR A 126 -12.10 19.64 -11.75
C THR A 126 -10.63 19.32 -11.56
N LEU A 127 -9.82 19.44 -12.60
CA LEU A 127 -8.38 19.15 -12.54
C LEU A 127 -7.61 20.06 -11.58
N THR A 128 -8.12 21.26 -11.28
CA THR A 128 -7.49 22.13 -10.28
C THR A 128 -7.69 21.64 -8.84
N HIS A 129 -8.85 21.04 -8.53
CA HIS A 129 -9.22 20.63 -7.18
C HIS A 129 -10.00 19.30 -7.18
N PRO A 130 -9.40 18.20 -7.65
CA PRO A 130 -10.12 16.96 -7.94
C PRO A 130 -10.73 16.34 -6.67
N GLU A 131 -10.03 16.36 -5.54
CA GLU A 131 -10.54 15.74 -4.30
C GLU A 131 -11.75 16.50 -3.74
N SER A 132 -11.74 17.83 -3.83
CA SER A 132 -12.86 18.66 -3.39
C SER A 132 -14.09 18.44 -4.26
N VAL A 133 -13.90 18.37 -5.58
CA VAL A 133 -14.96 18.06 -6.53
C VAL A 133 -15.51 16.66 -6.28
N LEU A 134 -14.63 15.65 -6.11
CA LEU A 134 -15.02 14.26 -5.87
C LEU A 134 -15.90 14.13 -4.62
N LYS A 135 -15.54 14.82 -3.53
CA LYS A 135 -16.35 14.86 -2.30
C LYS A 135 -17.75 15.40 -2.54
N ILE A 136 -17.90 16.41 -3.41
CA ILE A 136 -19.20 17.01 -3.74
C ILE A 136 -20.01 16.09 -4.64
N VAL A 137 -19.43 15.59 -5.74
CA VAL A 137 -20.13 14.81 -6.78
C VAL A 137 -20.40 13.36 -6.36
N SER A 138 -19.63 12.80 -5.42
CA SER A 138 -19.81 11.42 -4.94
C SER A 138 -21.20 11.15 -4.36
N ARG A 139 -21.83 12.15 -3.72
CA ARG A 139 -23.16 12.01 -3.13
C ARG A 139 -24.27 11.83 -4.18
N PRO A 140 -24.47 12.75 -5.14
CA PRO A 140 -25.47 12.54 -6.20
C PRO A 140 -25.13 11.34 -7.09
N ASN A 141 -23.83 11.09 -7.35
CA ASN A 141 -23.41 9.95 -8.15
C ASN A 141 -23.86 8.61 -7.55
N ARG A 142 -23.81 8.45 -6.23
CA ARG A 142 -24.31 7.22 -5.58
C ARG A 142 -25.77 6.92 -5.90
N LEU A 143 -26.62 7.95 -5.98
CA LEU A 143 -28.03 7.79 -6.32
C LEU A 143 -28.20 7.39 -7.79
N TYR A 144 -27.47 8.05 -8.68
CA TYR A 144 -27.43 7.69 -10.10
C TYR A 144 -27.00 6.23 -10.30
N LEU A 145 -25.88 5.85 -9.68
CA LEU A 145 -25.34 4.51 -9.79
C LEU A 145 -26.28 3.47 -9.21
N LEU A 146 -27.06 3.74 -8.16
CA LEU A 146 -28.05 2.77 -7.68
C LEU A 146 -29.00 2.30 -8.79
N VAL A 147 -29.40 3.21 -9.68
CA VAL A 147 -30.31 2.94 -10.80
C VAL A 147 -29.54 2.41 -12.02
N ALA A 148 -28.38 2.99 -12.33
CA ALA A 148 -27.60 2.64 -13.51
C ALA A 148 -26.74 1.37 -13.32
N ARG A 149 -26.49 0.91 -12.09
CA ARG A 149 -25.61 -0.22 -11.76
C ARG A 149 -25.83 -1.47 -12.62
N PRO A 150 -27.06 -2.00 -12.79
CA PRO A 150 -27.25 -3.21 -13.58
C PRO A 150 -26.77 -3.05 -15.03
N LEU A 151 -27.03 -1.89 -15.64
CA LEU A 151 -26.59 -1.60 -17.00
C LEU A 151 -25.07 -1.40 -17.07
N VAL A 152 -24.50 -0.69 -16.11
CA VAL A 152 -23.05 -0.44 -16.03
C VAL A 152 -22.27 -1.74 -15.84
N ILE A 153 -22.74 -2.67 -15.00
CA ILE A 153 -22.09 -3.98 -14.82
C ILE A 153 -22.07 -4.77 -16.13
N ILE A 154 -23.19 -4.77 -16.87
CA ILE A 154 -23.27 -5.46 -18.17
C ILE A 154 -22.26 -4.84 -19.15
N LEU A 155 -22.21 -3.51 -19.24
CA LEU A 155 -21.26 -2.80 -20.11
C LEU A 155 -19.80 -3.07 -19.73
N ASN A 156 -19.49 -3.05 -18.43
CA ASN A 156 -18.14 -3.35 -17.93
C ASN A 156 -17.74 -4.80 -18.24
N TRP A 157 -18.67 -5.75 -18.08
CA TRP A 157 -18.45 -7.14 -18.45
C TRP A 157 -18.18 -7.31 -19.96
N MET A 158 -18.95 -6.63 -20.81
CA MET A 158 -18.72 -6.61 -22.26
C MET A 158 -17.37 -6.00 -22.63
N GLY A 159 -16.96 -4.92 -21.95
CA GLY A 159 -15.64 -4.31 -22.12
C GLY A 159 -14.52 -5.27 -21.76
N ASN A 160 -14.60 -5.90 -20.59
CA ASN A 160 -13.63 -6.90 -20.12
C ASN A 160 -13.56 -8.12 -21.05
N LEU A 161 -14.70 -8.56 -21.60
CA LEU A 161 -14.72 -9.62 -22.61
C LEU A 161 -13.96 -9.19 -23.88
N GLY A 162 -14.14 -7.95 -24.34
CA GLY A 162 -13.40 -7.40 -25.48
C GLY A 162 -11.88 -7.36 -25.25
N VAL A 163 -11.46 -6.90 -24.06
CA VAL A 163 -10.03 -6.85 -23.67
C VAL A 163 -9.43 -8.25 -23.61
N ARG A 164 -10.17 -9.23 -23.07
CA ARG A 164 -9.75 -10.64 -23.03
C ARG A 164 -9.61 -11.26 -24.42
N LEU A 165 -10.48 -10.90 -25.36
CA LEU A 165 -10.37 -11.35 -26.76
C LEU A 165 -9.11 -10.80 -27.45
N CYS A 166 -8.61 -9.65 -27.01
CA CYS A 166 -7.33 -9.10 -27.45
C CYS A 166 -6.11 -9.72 -26.75
N GLY A 167 -6.30 -10.70 -25.84
CA GLY A 167 -5.22 -11.37 -25.12
C GLY A 167 -4.65 -10.55 -23.95
N VAL A 168 -5.35 -9.53 -23.49
CA VAL A 168 -4.95 -8.70 -22.34
C VAL A 168 -5.81 -9.04 -21.13
N GLU A 169 -5.20 -9.20 -19.95
CA GLU A 169 -5.97 -9.40 -18.71
C GLU A 169 -6.49 -8.05 -18.21
N PRO A 170 -7.80 -7.88 -17.95
CA PRO A 170 -8.34 -6.66 -17.36
C PRO A 170 -7.71 -6.41 -16.00
N ARG A 171 -6.97 -5.30 -15.84
CA ARG A 171 -6.44 -4.86 -14.54
C ARG A 171 -7.44 -3.91 -13.90
N ASP A 172 -7.92 -4.26 -12.70
CA ASP A 172 -8.56 -3.28 -11.83
C ASP A 172 -7.45 -2.42 -11.17
N GLU A 173 -7.53 -1.10 -11.34
CA GLU A 173 -6.59 -0.09 -10.80
C GLU A 173 -6.55 -0.02 -9.25
N LEU A 174 -7.07 -1.03 -8.56
CA LEU A 174 -7.20 -1.08 -7.11
C LEU A 174 -5.91 -1.40 -6.37
N SER A 175 -4.86 -1.85 -7.06
CA SER A 175 -3.59 -2.25 -6.46
C SER A 175 -2.51 -1.17 -6.57
N GLU A 176 -2.79 0.07 -6.15
CA GLU A 176 -1.74 1.01 -5.69
C GLU A 176 -1.39 0.71 -4.22
N SER A 177 -1.05 -0.54 -3.93
CA SER A 177 -0.21 -0.87 -2.79
C SER A 177 0.99 -1.55 -3.43
N HIS A 178 2.06 -0.79 -3.66
CA HIS A 178 3.32 -1.39 -4.09
C HIS A 178 3.66 -2.50 -3.10
N THR A 179 3.82 -3.71 -3.61
CA THR A 179 4.19 -4.83 -2.76
C THR A 179 5.62 -4.61 -2.25
N ALA A 180 6.01 -5.29 -1.19
CA ALA A 180 7.36 -5.19 -0.66
C ALA A 180 8.40 -5.51 -1.76
N GLU A 181 8.07 -6.43 -2.66
CA GLU A 181 8.90 -6.81 -3.81
C GLU A 181 9.04 -5.67 -4.84
N GLU A 182 7.96 -4.94 -5.15
CA GLU A 182 8.04 -3.79 -6.06
C GLU A 182 8.88 -2.65 -5.45
N LEU A 183 8.74 -2.40 -4.14
CA LEU A 183 9.57 -1.42 -3.42
C LEU A 183 11.03 -1.84 -3.39
N ALA A 184 11.34 -3.13 -3.21
CA ALA A 184 12.71 -3.64 -3.25
C ALA A 184 13.37 -3.41 -4.62
N VAL A 185 12.63 -3.58 -5.71
CA VAL A 185 13.12 -3.27 -7.07
C VAL A 185 13.42 -1.78 -7.24
N LEU A 186 12.60 -0.89 -6.69
CA LEU A 186 12.87 0.56 -6.73
C LEU A 186 14.11 0.94 -5.93
N VAL A 187 14.34 0.29 -4.79
CA VAL A 187 15.54 0.48 -3.97
C VAL A 187 16.79 0.01 -4.73
N SER A 188 16.74 -1.15 -5.38
CA SER A 188 17.88 -1.66 -6.16
C SER A 188 18.22 -0.75 -7.35
N VAL A 189 17.20 -0.27 -8.08
CA VAL A 189 17.42 0.69 -9.19
C VAL A 189 18.01 2.01 -8.68
N SER A 190 17.50 2.53 -7.55
CA SER A 190 18.01 3.77 -6.96
C SER A 190 19.47 3.65 -6.50
N LYS A 191 19.89 2.44 -6.06
CA LYS A 191 21.29 2.12 -5.72
C LYS A 191 22.17 2.14 -6.97
N GLU A 192 21.74 1.49 -8.04
CA GLU A 192 22.48 1.46 -9.33
C GLU A 192 22.64 2.84 -9.96
N GLU A 193 21.63 3.70 -9.82
CA GLU A 193 21.66 5.10 -10.30
C GLU A 193 22.44 6.04 -9.36
N GLY A 194 22.92 5.55 -8.21
CA GLY A 194 23.68 6.33 -7.22
C GLY A 194 22.85 7.37 -6.48
N ALA A 195 21.52 7.26 -6.50
CA ALA A 195 20.61 8.16 -5.80
C ALA A 195 20.55 7.87 -4.29
N ILE A 196 20.87 6.65 -3.88
CA ILE A 196 20.99 6.21 -2.48
C ILE A 196 22.32 5.52 -2.24
N THR A 197 22.83 5.60 -1.01
CA THR A 197 24.07 4.91 -0.62
C THR A 197 23.82 3.41 -0.43
N ASP A 198 24.87 2.59 -0.55
CA ASP A 198 24.80 1.14 -0.36
C ASP A 198 24.18 0.77 0.99
N PHE A 199 24.65 1.42 2.07
CA PHE A 199 24.11 1.25 3.42
C PHE A 199 22.63 1.63 3.53
N SER A 200 22.19 2.69 2.85
CA SER A 200 20.76 3.09 2.87
C SER A 200 19.90 2.08 2.11
N ALA A 201 20.43 1.51 1.03
CA ALA A 201 19.73 0.49 0.24
C ALA A 201 19.58 -0.81 1.05
N GLU A 202 20.63 -1.23 1.76
CA GLU A 202 20.61 -2.41 2.64
C GLU A 202 19.62 -2.24 3.80
N LEU A 203 19.64 -1.07 4.47
CA LEU A 203 18.66 -0.75 5.50
C LEU A 203 17.22 -0.79 4.98
N LEU A 204 16.95 -0.20 3.81
CA LEU A 204 15.60 -0.22 3.23
C LEU A 204 15.16 -1.64 2.86
N ALA A 205 16.06 -2.44 2.30
CA ALA A 205 15.79 -3.84 1.99
C ALA A 205 15.48 -4.65 3.26
N GLY A 206 16.31 -4.52 4.30
CA GLY A 206 16.11 -5.17 5.59
C GLY A 206 14.75 -4.81 6.22
N VAL A 207 14.34 -3.53 6.17
CA VAL A 207 13.02 -3.11 6.66
C VAL A 207 11.86 -3.76 5.89
N LEU A 208 11.98 -3.87 4.57
CA LEU A 208 10.94 -4.50 3.74
C LEU A 208 10.81 -6.00 4.02
N GLU A 209 11.94 -6.70 4.20
CA GLU A 209 11.96 -8.13 4.51
C GLU A 209 11.50 -8.42 5.95
N PHE A 210 11.92 -7.59 6.90
CA PHE A 210 11.58 -7.73 8.33
C PHE A 210 10.07 -7.75 8.57
N ALA A 211 9.28 -7.02 7.77
CA ALA A 211 7.83 -6.95 7.91
C ALA A 211 7.13 -8.32 7.76
N GLY A 212 7.71 -9.23 6.97
CA GLY A 212 7.15 -10.56 6.69
C GLY A 212 7.80 -11.73 7.44
N ARG A 213 8.96 -11.52 8.09
CA ARG A 213 9.72 -12.58 8.75
C ARG A 213 9.13 -13.01 10.10
N THR A 214 9.41 -14.26 10.47
CA THR A 214 9.01 -14.89 11.73
C THR A 214 10.25 -15.24 12.55
N VAL A 215 10.06 -15.55 13.83
CA VAL A 215 11.16 -15.98 14.72
C VAL A 215 11.90 -17.19 14.14
N ALA A 216 11.19 -18.08 13.46
CA ALA A 216 11.74 -19.25 12.78
C ALA A 216 12.91 -18.95 11.82
N SER A 217 12.93 -17.78 11.19
CA SER A 217 13.91 -17.46 10.15
C SER A 217 15.23 -16.93 10.69
N VAL A 218 15.29 -16.53 11.97
CA VAL A 218 16.45 -15.87 12.58
C VAL A 218 16.96 -16.59 13.83
N MET A 219 16.19 -17.57 14.34
CA MET A 219 16.56 -18.26 15.56
C MET A 219 17.79 -19.16 15.36
N VAL A 220 18.57 -19.32 16.41
CA VAL A 220 19.58 -20.37 16.50
C VAL A 220 18.88 -21.69 16.77
N ASP A 221 18.89 -22.58 15.77
CA ASP A 221 18.29 -23.91 15.88
C ASP A 221 18.90 -24.72 17.03
N ARG A 222 18.06 -25.55 17.67
CA ARG A 222 18.40 -26.43 18.80
C ARG A 222 19.81 -27.08 18.77
N PRO A 223 20.30 -27.66 17.65
CA PRO A 223 21.62 -28.31 17.62
C PRO A 223 22.80 -27.36 17.86
N ASN A 224 22.62 -26.07 17.56
CA ASN A 224 23.65 -25.04 17.63
C ASN A 224 23.53 -24.20 18.91
N VAL A 225 22.59 -24.52 19.81
CA VAL A 225 22.39 -23.76 21.04
C VAL A 225 23.49 -24.09 22.05
N ALA A 226 24.27 -23.07 22.40
CA ALA A 226 25.24 -23.14 23.48
C ALA A 226 24.54 -23.18 24.85
N ALA A 227 24.68 -24.30 25.56
CA ALA A 227 24.03 -24.55 26.84
C ALA A 227 24.99 -25.11 27.90
N VAL A 228 24.72 -24.78 29.17
CA VAL A 228 25.44 -25.25 30.36
C VAL A 228 24.46 -25.81 31.38
N SER A 229 24.90 -26.81 32.16
CA SER A 229 24.08 -27.42 33.22
C SER A 229 23.88 -26.47 34.39
N ILE A 230 22.72 -26.53 35.05
CA ILE A 230 22.43 -25.80 36.30
C ILE A 230 23.40 -26.13 37.44
N GLY A 231 24.06 -27.30 37.39
CA GLY A 231 25.07 -27.71 38.36
C GLY A 231 26.49 -27.27 38.03
N ALA A 232 26.69 -26.56 36.92
CA ALA A 232 28.03 -26.21 36.45
C ALA A 232 28.75 -25.25 37.40
N THR A 233 30.07 -25.31 37.38
CA THR A 233 30.94 -24.39 38.15
C THR A 233 31.27 -23.14 37.32
N PRO A 234 31.57 -21.99 37.93
CA PRO A 234 32.05 -20.81 37.21
C PRO A 234 33.25 -21.10 36.30
N ARG A 235 34.14 -22.03 36.69
CA ARG A 235 35.27 -22.48 35.85
C ARG A 235 34.78 -23.14 34.56
N GLU A 236 33.81 -24.03 34.63
CA GLU A 236 33.21 -24.67 33.46
C GLU A 236 32.48 -23.66 32.57
N LEU A 237 31.82 -22.66 33.16
CA LEU A 237 31.21 -21.56 32.40
C LEU A 237 32.27 -20.72 31.69
N GLU A 238 33.38 -20.40 32.35
CA GLU A 238 34.47 -19.65 31.73
C GLU A 238 35.07 -20.41 30.54
N GLU A 239 35.29 -21.72 30.71
CA GLU A 239 35.74 -22.60 29.64
C GLU A 239 34.73 -22.65 28.49
N ALA A 240 33.43 -22.80 28.79
CA ALA A 240 32.37 -22.77 27.78
C ALA A 240 32.33 -21.44 27.01
N VAL A 241 32.46 -20.29 27.69
CA VAL A 241 32.52 -18.98 27.03
C VAL A 241 33.76 -18.87 26.13
N ARG A 242 34.93 -19.35 26.59
CA ARG A 242 36.18 -19.30 25.80
C ARG A 242 36.13 -20.22 24.58
N THR A 243 35.55 -21.40 24.71
CA THR A 243 35.51 -22.41 23.65
C THR A 243 34.40 -22.11 22.64
N LEU A 244 33.22 -21.70 23.11
CA LEU A 244 32.06 -21.45 22.24
C LEU A 244 32.00 -20.01 21.74
N GLY A 245 32.70 -19.06 22.38
CA GLY A 245 32.76 -17.66 21.95
C GLY A 245 31.50 -16.84 22.20
N HIS A 246 30.49 -17.39 22.88
CA HIS A 246 29.21 -16.70 23.09
C HIS A 246 29.15 -15.91 24.40
N THR A 247 28.53 -14.73 24.33
CA THR A 247 28.37 -13.83 25.48
C THR A 247 27.21 -14.23 26.40
N ARG A 248 26.24 -15.02 25.90
CA ARG A 248 25.08 -15.52 26.65
C ARG A 248 24.99 -17.03 26.47
N LEU A 249 24.88 -17.75 27.58
CA LEU A 249 24.77 -19.22 27.59
C LEU A 249 23.43 -19.63 28.18
N LEU A 250 22.75 -20.55 27.52
CA LEU A 250 21.50 -21.12 28.03
C LEU A 250 21.81 -22.02 29.23
N VAL A 251 21.04 -21.90 30.31
CA VAL A 251 21.13 -22.81 31.46
C VAL A 251 20.05 -23.86 31.35
N VAL A 252 20.44 -25.12 31.42
CA VAL A 252 19.56 -26.29 31.31
C VAL A 252 19.60 -27.13 32.58
N GLY A 253 18.47 -27.76 32.92
CA GLY A 253 18.40 -28.77 33.97
C GLY A 253 18.72 -30.18 33.45
N ASP A 254 18.28 -31.21 34.20
CA ASP A 254 18.55 -32.61 33.87
C ASP A 254 17.89 -33.07 32.56
N GLY A 255 16.82 -32.38 32.13
CA GLY A 255 16.15 -32.61 30.84
C GLY A 255 16.87 -32.01 29.64
N GLY A 256 18.03 -31.38 29.83
CA GLY A 256 18.80 -30.72 28.78
C GLY A 256 18.04 -29.53 28.17
N ILE A 257 18.12 -29.35 26.86
CA ILE A 257 17.53 -28.21 26.16
C ILE A 257 16.00 -28.13 26.32
N ASP A 258 15.32 -29.27 26.58
CA ASP A 258 13.87 -29.30 26.86
C ASP A 258 13.50 -28.94 28.31
N ASP A 259 14.48 -28.73 29.19
CA ASP A 259 14.31 -28.19 30.55
C ASP A 259 15.11 -26.87 30.73
N PRO A 260 14.77 -25.80 30.00
CA PRO A 260 15.48 -24.53 30.09
C PRO A 260 15.14 -23.79 31.39
N ARG A 261 16.17 -23.34 32.12
CA ARG A 261 16.03 -22.66 33.42
C ARG A 261 16.22 -21.15 33.32
N GLY A 262 16.96 -20.69 32.32
CA GLY A 262 17.27 -19.28 32.11
C GLY A 262 18.54 -19.14 31.28
N PHE A 263 19.20 -18.00 31.36
CA PHE A 263 20.50 -17.78 30.73
C PHE A 263 21.45 -17.04 31.67
N ILE A 264 22.76 -17.17 31.43
CA ILE A 264 23.82 -16.44 32.13
C ILE A 264 24.61 -15.61 31.12
N HIS A 265 25.06 -14.44 31.55
CA HIS A 265 25.90 -13.57 30.75
C HIS A 265 27.37 -13.77 31.13
N ALA A 266 28.27 -13.84 30.14
CA ALA A 266 29.71 -14.01 30.37
C ALA A 266 30.31 -12.97 31.33
N LYS A 267 29.81 -11.72 31.33
CA LYS A 267 30.26 -10.66 32.23
C LYS A 267 29.97 -10.95 33.71
N ASP A 268 28.99 -11.79 34.01
CA ASP A 268 28.64 -12.12 35.39
C ASP A 268 29.75 -12.98 36.03
N LEU A 269 30.58 -13.66 35.22
CA LEU A 269 31.78 -14.38 35.67
C LEU A 269 32.87 -13.43 36.21
N LEU A 270 32.90 -12.17 35.77
CA LEU A 270 33.88 -11.18 36.24
C LEU A 270 33.68 -10.80 37.72
N SER A 271 32.52 -11.13 38.29
CA SER A 271 32.17 -10.83 39.68
C SER A 271 32.41 -12.00 40.62
N VAL A 272 32.86 -13.15 40.11
CA VAL A 272 33.09 -14.38 40.89
C VAL A 272 34.47 -14.33 41.55
N SER A 273 34.54 -14.71 42.84
CA SER A 273 35.81 -14.80 43.57
C SER A 273 36.60 -16.04 43.15
N GLU A 274 37.94 -15.98 43.19
CA GLU A 274 38.79 -17.15 42.94
C GLU A 274 38.49 -18.34 43.86
N MET A 275 37.98 -18.07 45.07
CA MET A 275 37.62 -19.13 46.04
C MET A 275 36.36 -19.89 45.66
N ASP A 276 35.49 -19.32 44.83
CA ASP A 276 34.17 -19.87 44.49
C ASP A 276 34.16 -20.52 43.09
N LEU A 277 35.31 -20.55 42.39
CA LEU A 277 35.41 -21.01 41.00
C LEU A 277 35.05 -22.49 40.81
N ASP A 278 35.24 -23.29 41.86
CA ASP A 278 35.01 -24.73 41.85
C ASP A 278 33.67 -25.11 42.54
N GLU A 279 32.93 -24.14 43.06
CA GLU A 279 31.57 -24.34 43.58
C GLU A 279 30.52 -24.13 42.48
N THR A 280 29.29 -24.61 42.68
CA THR A 280 28.20 -24.38 41.72
C THR A 280 27.93 -22.87 41.61
N PHE A 281 27.70 -22.37 40.39
CA PHE A 281 27.44 -20.94 40.20
C PHE A 281 26.21 -20.46 41.00
N SER A 282 26.23 -19.20 41.42
CA SER A 282 25.14 -18.63 42.20
C SER A 282 23.85 -18.52 41.36
N PRO A 283 22.68 -18.94 41.87
CA PRO A 283 21.39 -18.76 41.18
C PRO A 283 21.08 -17.30 40.83
N LEU A 284 21.71 -16.33 41.51
CA LEU A 284 21.57 -14.90 41.22
C LEU A 284 22.17 -14.48 39.87
N MET A 285 23.08 -15.28 39.31
CA MET A 285 23.64 -15.05 37.98
C MET A 285 22.66 -15.42 36.87
N MET A 286 21.65 -16.25 37.19
CA MET A 286 20.67 -16.73 36.23
C MET A 286 19.57 -15.70 35.99
N ARG A 287 19.29 -15.44 34.72
CA ARG A 287 18.26 -14.49 34.28
C ARG A 287 17.17 -15.24 33.52
N ARG A 288 15.93 -14.75 33.63
CA ARG A 288 14.80 -15.31 32.89
C ARG A 288 14.89 -14.95 31.41
N ALA A 289 14.69 -15.93 30.54
CA ALA A 289 14.47 -15.72 29.12
C ALA A 289 12.98 -15.52 28.85
N LEU A 290 12.64 -14.70 27.85
CA LEU A 290 11.28 -14.68 27.30
C LEU A 290 11.00 -16.03 26.61
N ARG A 291 9.75 -16.49 26.60
CA ARG A 291 9.36 -17.70 25.86
C ARG A 291 8.41 -17.29 24.74
N VAL A 292 8.76 -17.63 23.51
CA VAL A 292 8.05 -17.16 22.32
C VAL A 292 7.82 -18.30 21.32
N PRO A 293 6.69 -18.32 20.59
CA PRO A 293 6.44 -19.35 19.60
C PRO A 293 7.27 -19.10 18.33
N ARG A 294 7.66 -20.19 17.66
CA ARG A 294 8.44 -20.16 16.40
C ARG A 294 7.80 -19.30 15.29
N GLU A 295 6.47 -19.30 15.22
CA GLU A 295 5.71 -18.57 14.21
C GLU A 295 5.39 -17.10 14.57
N GLN A 296 5.86 -16.60 15.73
CA GLN A 296 5.67 -15.19 16.08
C GLN A 296 6.36 -14.29 15.05
N HIS A 297 5.75 -13.14 14.72
CA HIS A 297 6.40 -12.16 13.84
C HIS A 297 7.53 -11.43 14.56
N LEU A 298 8.63 -11.15 13.85
CA LEU A 298 9.79 -10.44 14.42
C LEU A 298 9.44 -9.06 14.98
N LYS A 299 8.52 -8.34 14.34
CA LYS A 299 8.01 -7.03 14.82
C LYS A 299 7.40 -7.11 16.22
N GLU A 300 6.71 -8.21 16.51
CA GLU A 300 6.03 -8.44 17.79
C GLU A 300 7.06 -8.85 18.84
N LEU A 301 7.97 -9.77 18.48
CA LEU A 301 9.08 -10.17 19.35
C LEU A 301 9.96 -8.97 19.75
N LEU A 302 10.29 -8.09 18.80
CA LEU A 302 11.07 -6.88 19.07
C LEU A 302 10.36 -5.97 20.09
N LEU A 303 9.05 -5.83 19.97
CA LEU A 303 8.24 -5.06 20.92
C LEU A 303 8.21 -5.71 22.31
N ASP A 304 8.07 -7.04 22.37
CA ASP A 304 8.08 -7.81 23.61
C ASP A 304 9.44 -7.71 24.34
N MET A 305 10.54 -7.86 23.60
CA MET A 305 11.91 -7.69 24.12
C MET A 305 12.13 -6.27 24.66
N ARG A 306 11.69 -5.24 23.94
CA ARG A 306 11.81 -3.83 24.37
C ARG A 306 10.96 -3.53 25.61
N THR A 307 9.75 -4.08 25.68
CA THR A 307 8.82 -3.83 26.79
C THR A 307 9.28 -4.52 28.07
N SER A 308 9.75 -5.76 27.96
CA SER A 308 10.27 -6.55 29.07
C SER A 308 11.72 -6.20 29.46
N ARG A 309 12.46 -5.49 28.58
CA ARG A 309 13.91 -5.22 28.70
C ARG A 309 14.75 -6.51 28.79
N VAL A 310 14.33 -7.54 28.06
CA VAL A 310 15.04 -8.82 27.96
C VAL A 310 15.48 -9.02 26.51
N HIS A 311 16.77 -9.24 26.29
CA HIS A 311 17.38 -9.34 24.95
C HIS A 311 17.66 -10.79 24.52
N PHE A 312 16.99 -11.74 25.18
CA PHE A 312 17.21 -13.18 24.98
C PHE A 312 15.88 -13.91 25.17
N ALA A 313 15.49 -14.70 24.17
CA ALA A 313 14.26 -15.46 24.17
C ALA A 313 14.53 -16.92 23.79
N LEU A 314 13.76 -17.80 24.42
CA LEU A 314 13.62 -19.21 24.11
C LEU A 314 12.49 -19.38 23.11
N VAL A 315 12.80 -20.04 22.00
CA VAL A 315 11.82 -20.35 20.98
C VAL A 315 11.22 -21.71 21.28
N ALA A 316 9.90 -21.76 21.39
CA ALA A 316 9.15 -22.98 21.63
C ALA A 316 8.45 -23.47 20.36
N ASN A 317 8.41 -24.79 20.21
CA ASN A 317 7.54 -25.48 19.27
C ASN A 317 6.10 -25.58 19.83
N ASP A 318 5.16 -26.02 19.00
CA ASP A 318 3.75 -26.21 19.38
C ASP A 318 3.55 -27.26 20.49
N ASP A 319 4.47 -28.20 20.63
CA ASP A 319 4.47 -29.23 21.67
C ASP A 319 5.18 -28.78 22.96
N GLU A 320 5.47 -27.48 23.08
CA GLU A 320 6.26 -26.86 24.15
C GLU A 320 7.72 -27.35 24.25
N SER A 321 8.22 -28.13 23.29
CA SER A 321 9.66 -28.44 23.22
C SER A 321 10.46 -27.19 22.82
N THR A 322 11.73 -27.15 23.20
CA THR A 322 12.59 -26.00 22.85
C THR A 322 13.06 -26.17 21.41
N ALA A 323 12.66 -25.24 20.55
CA ALA A 323 13.05 -25.18 19.15
C ALA A 323 14.43 -24.55 18.96
N GLY A 324 14.78 -23.59 19.81
CA GLY A 324 16.00 -22.81 19.68
C GLY A 324 16.02 -21.60 20.62
N ILE A 325 16.92 -20.65 20.32
CA ILE A 325 17.01 -19.36 21.01
C ILE A 325 17.06 -18.22 19.98
N VAL A 326 16.69 -17.02 20.40
CA VAL A 326 16.83 -15.81 19.60
C VAL A 326 17.20 -14.64 20.51
N THR A 327 18.09 -13.78 20.05
CA THR A 327 18.56 -12.60 20.77
C THR A 327 18.09 -11.32 20.09
N LEU A 328 18.19 -10.20 20.80
CA LEU A 328 17.92 -8.89 20.19
C LEU A 328 18.91 -8.59 19.06
N ASP A 329 20.14 -9.07 19.19
CA ASP A 329 21.22 -8.83 18.23
C ASP A 329 20.86 -9.49 16.88
N ASP A 330 20.36 -10.75 16.91
CA ASP A 330 19.88 -11.48 15.71
C ASP A 330 18.72 -10.75 15.00
N ILE A 331 17.81 -10.12 15.77
CA ILE A 331 16.67 -9.35 15.22
C ILE A 331 17.15 -8.04 14.58
N LEU A 332 18.19 -7.42 15.13
CA LEU A 332 18.74 -6.17 14.62
C LEU A 332 19.60 -6.39 13.37
N GLU A 333 20.30 -7.52 13.29
CA GLU A 333 21.06 -7.93 12.12
C GLU A 333 20.18 -8.01 10.87
N GLU A 334 18.95 -8.53 11.00
CA GLU A 334 17.96 -8.52 9.92
C GLU A 334 17.52 -7.13 9.45
N LEU A 335 17.59 -6.13 10.32
CA LEU A 335 17.20 -4.75 9.98
C LEU A 335 18.35 -3.96 9.36
N VAL A 336 19.59 -4.23 9.80
CA VAL A 336 20.77 -3.44 9.45
C VAL A 336 21.63 -4.13 8.37
N GLY A 337 21.46 -5.44 8.18
CA GLY A 337 22.38 -6.29 7.43
C GLY A 337 23.65 -6.59 8.23
N ASP A 338 24.57 -7.34 7.63
CA ASP A 338 25.93 -7.54 8.15
C ASP A 338 26.61 -6.18 8.28
N VAL A 339 26.59 -5.61 9.48
CA VAL A 339 27.53 -4.56 9.83
C VAL A 339 28.87 -5.28 9.86
N ALA A 340 29.65 -5.14 8.78
CA ALA A 340 31.00 -5.68 8.69
C ALA A 340 31.70 -5.41 10.02
N ASP A 341 31.88 -6.47 10.80
CA ASP A 341 32.39 -6.37 12.16
C ASP A 341 33.79 -5.76 12.00
N GLU A 342 34.08 -4.66 12.69
CA GLU A 342 35.35 -3.92 12.52
C GLU A 342 36.60 -4.77 12.86
N LEU A 343 36.38 -6.02 13.28
CA LEU A 343 37.35 -7.03 13.66
C LEU A 343 37.58 -8.12 12.59
N GLU A 344 36.83 -8.14 11.48
CA GLU A 344 37.11 -9.09 10.40
C GLU A 344 38.33 -8.65 9.57
N PRO A 345 39.38 -9.48 9.45
CA PRO A 345 40.53 -9.16 8.62
C PRO A 345 40.08 -9.11 7.16
N ARG A 346 40.19 -7.93 6.55
CA ARG A 346 40.03 -7.76 5.09
C ARG A 346 41.02 -8.67 4.41
N ASP A 347 40.55 -9.78 3.85
CA ASP A 347 41.36 -10.62 2.96
C ASP A 347 41.87 -9.74 1.82
N SER A 348 43.17 -9.49 1.85
CA SER A 348 43.88 -8.76 0.82
C SER A 348 43.77 -9.54 -0.49
N PRO A 349 43.28 -8.95 -1.60
CA PRO A 349 43.23 -9.65 -2.85
C PRO A 349 44.66 -9.98 -3.29
N THR A 350 44.92 -11.27 -3.45
CA THR A 350 46.11 -11.78 -4.14
C THR A 350 46.13 -11.20 -5.55
N ALA A 351 47.11 -10.34 -5.81
CA ALA A 351 47.41 -9.90 -7.16
C ALA A 351 48.04 -11.07 -7.94
N GLU A 352 47.38 -11.50 -9.00
CA GLU A 352 48.02 -12.15 -10.16
C GLU A 352 48.11 -11.16 -11.32
#